data_AF-W4P9P2-F1
#
_entry.id   AF-W4P9P2-F1
#
_cell.length_a   1.000
_cell.length_b   1.000
_cell.length_c   1.000
_cell.angle_alpha   90.00
_cell.angle_beta   90.00
_cell.angle_gamma   90.00
#
_symmetry.space_group_name_H-M   'P 1'
#
loop_
_entity.id
_entity.type
_entity.pdbx_description
1 polymer ?
#
loop_
_entity_poly.entity_id
_entity_poly.type
_entity_poly.pdbx_seq_one_letter_code
_entity_poly.pdbx_strand_id
1 'polypeptide(L)'
;MLRSLYIQNYALIEKLDIGFDSGFSVVTGETGAGKSIMLGAIGLLLGQRADVKAIRLGASKCVIEARFDISAYGMRPFFEENELEYDGECILRREVQASGKSRAFINDTPASLAQMKELGELLIDVHSQHQNLLLNQEGFQLNVLDILARNDAVLEKYRSLYGEWKRTERELAELHALAGQNRADEDYIRFQLEQLDEARLTEGEQELLEQEVELLSHAEEIKAGLYGIEQMFASDEGGMLSLLKENLNTLHGLRKVYQPAEELHGRMESAYIELKDLSQEISSRAENVEFDPERLAEANERLNLIYSLQQKHRVQTLEELMALADEYRKRLSDITSYDDRIAELTALRDSQYGQVKAQAALLTRSRTEAAREAERQLAARLVPLGMPNVRFQVEMGLRKEPACRGRIRWRFCFLPTRTVCCRISLPWLRGAR
;
A
#
# COMPACT_ATOMS: atom_id res chain seq x y z
N MET A 1 -18.54 -36.84 -11.95
CA MET A 1 -19.74 -37.71 -11.97
C MET A 1 -19.73 -38.63 -10.75
N LEU A 2 -20.86 -38.76 -10.03
CA LEU A 2 -20.99 -39.72 -8.92
C LEU A 2 -20.96 -41.17 -9.45
N ARG A 3 -20.04 -41.99 -8.94
CA ARG A 3 -19.84 -43.40 -9.30
C ARG A 3 -20.42 -44.36 -8.26
N SER A 4 -20.27 -44.04 -6.98
CA SER A 4 -20.86 -44.85 -5.92
C SER A 4 -21.19 -44.03 -4.68
N LEU A 5 -22.16 -44.52 -3.90
CA LEU A 5 -22.57 -43.98 -2.62
C LEU A 5 -22.65 -45.11 -1.59
N TYR A 6 -21.83 -44.99 -0.55
CA TYR A 6 -21.81 -45.87 0.59
C TYR A 6 -22.40 -45.15 1.82
N ILE A 7 -23.35 -45.78 2.49
CA ILE A 7 -23.99 -45.25 3.69
C ILE A 7 -24.00 -46.34 4.76
N GLN A 8 -23.56 -45.98 5.97
CA GLN A 8 -23.57 -46.88 7.12
C GLN A 8 -24.16 -46.19 8.35
N ASN A 9 -25.10 -46.86 9.00
CA ASN A 9 -25.77 -46.43 10.24
C ASN A 9 -26.46 -45.05 10.16
N TYR A 10 -27.10 -44.72 9.04
CA TYR A 10 -27.80 -43.46 8.82
C TYR A 10 -29.31 -43.68 8.74
N ALA A 11 -30.08 -43.01 9.61
CA ALA A 11 -31.52 -43.16 9.77
C ALA A 11 -31.94 -44.64 9.86
N LEU A 12 -32.63 -45.15 8.84
CA LEU A 12 -33.09 -46.55 8.77
C LEU A 12 -32.10 -47.49 8.07
N ILE A 13 -30.99 -46.97 7.52
CA ILE A 13 -29.99 -47.73 6.77
C ILE A 13 -28.92 -48.25 7.73
N GLU A 14 -28.75 -49.58 7.79
CA GLU A 14 -27.61 -50.21 8.45
C GLU A 14 -26.36 -50.14 7.56
N LYS A 15 -26.49 -50.62 6.32
CA LYS A 15 -25.46 -50.56 5.30
C LYS A 15 -26.13 -50.45 3.93
N LEU A 16 -25.63 -49.55 3.11
CA LEU A 16 -26.01 -49.36 1.72
C LEU A 16 -24.76 -49.12 0.90
N ASP A 17 -24.66 -49.79 -0.24
CA ASP A 17 -23.61 -49.58 -1.22
C ASP A 17 -24.27 -49.61 -2.60
N ILE A 18 -24.30 -48.45 -3.28
CA ILE A 18 -24.95 -48.28 -4.58
C ILE A 18 -23.93 -47.75 -5.57
N GLY A 19 -23.85 -48.40 -6.74
CA GLY A 19 -23.17 -47.87 -7.92
C GLY A 19 -24.13 -47.06 -8.80
N PHE A 20 -23.60 -46.01 -9.44
CA PHE A 20 -24.32 -45.16 -10.39
C PHE A 20 -23.64 -45.19 -11.76
N ASP A 21 -24.46 -45.38 -12.80
CA ASP A 21 -24.04 -45.29 -14.18
C ASP A 21 -24.28 -43.89 -14.76
N SER A 22 -23.60 -43.59 -15.86
CA SER A 22 -23.69 -42.28 -16.52
C SER A 22 -25.06 -42.07 -17.14
N GLY A 23 -25.59 -40.85 -17.02
CA GLY A 23 -26.85 -40.46 -17.63
C GLY A 23 -27.98 -40.35 -16.61
N PHE A 24 -29.06 -41.09 -16.83
CA PHE A 24 -30.30 -40.95 -16.06
C PHE A 24 -30.54 -42.15 -15.15
N SER A 25 -30.42 -41.93 -13.84
CA SER A 25 -30.74 -42.92 -12.81
C SER A 25 -32.08 -42.61 -12.15
N VAL A 26 -32.95 -43.61 -12.04
CA VAL A 26 -34.26 -43.47 -11.38
C VAL A 26 -34.29 -44.35 -10.13
N VAL A 27 -34.61 -43.74 -8.98
CA VAL A 27 -34.81 -44.44 -7.72
C VAL A 27 -36.31 -44.51 -7.42
N THR A 28 -36.86 -45.72 -7.35
CA THR A 28 -38.28 -45.99 -7.06
C THR A 28 -38.45 -46.80 -5.77
N GLY A 29 -39.63 -46.75 -5.15
CA GLY A 29 -39.96 -47.55 -3.96
C GLY A 29 -41.40 -47.30 -3.49
N GLU A 30 -41.87 -48.10 -2.53
CA GLU A 30 -43.25 -48.02 -2.00
C GLU A 30 -43.49 -46.78 -1.13
N THR A 31 -42.48 -46.35 -0.39
CA THR A 31 -42.52 -45.14 0.45
C THR A 31 -41.40 -44.19 0.05
N GLY A 32 -41.70 -42.89 -0.04
CA GLY A 32 -40.72 -41.85 -0.39
C GLY A 32 -39.58 -41.67 0.63
N ALA A 33 -39.56 -42.46 1.71
CA ALA A 33 -38.56 -42.42 2.76
C ALA A 33 -37.15 -42.76 2.24
N GLY A 34 -36.99 -43.76 1.36
CA GLY A 34 -35.68 -44.16 0.84
C GLY A 34 -34.99 -43.04 0.05
N LYS A 35 -35.74 -42.32 -0.78
CA LYS A 35 -35.26 -41.16 -1.53
C LYS A 35 -34.82 -40.03 -0.60
N SER A 36 -35.64 -39.68 0.38
CA SER A 36 -35.33 -38.62 1.33
C SER A 36 -34.11 -38.94 2.20
N ILE A 37 -33.92 -40.21 2.58
CA ILE A 37 -32.75 -40.66 3.32
C ILE A 37 -31.48 -40.55 2.46
N MET A 38 -31.51 -40.98 1.18
CA MET A 38 -30.36 -40.82 0.28
C MET A 38 -30.00 -39.35 0.05
N LEU A 39 -31.00 -38.49 -0.20
CA LEU A 39 -30.77 -37.05 -0.36
C LEU A 39 -30.25 -36.39 0.92
N GLY A 40 -30.72 -36.83 2.09
CA GLY A 40 -30.19 -36.38 3.38
C GLY A 40 -28.73 -36.77 3.58
N ALA A 41 -28.34 -37.98 3.19
CA ALA A 41 -26.96 -38.44 3.25
C ALA A 41 -26.03 -37.66 2.31
N ILE A 42 -26.47 -37.41 1.07
CA ILE A 42 -25.75 -36.55 0.12
C ILE A 42 -25.65 -35.11 0.67
N GLY A 43 -26.71 -34.61 1.32
CA GLY A 43 -26.69 -33.30 1.98
C GLY A 43 -25.59 -33.18 3.04
N LEU A 44 -25.28 -34.27 3.76
CA LEU A 44 -24.15 -34.28 4.70
C LEU A 44 -22.80 -34.20 4.00
N LEU A 45 -22.63 -34.79 2.81
CA LEU A 45 -21.42 -34.61 2.00
C LEU A 45 -21.29 -33.18 1.45
N LEU A 46 -22.42 -32.49 1.24
CA LEU A 46 -22.49 -31.07 0.88
C LEU A 46 -22.26 -30.10 2.06
N GLY A 47 -21.70 -30.59 3.17
CA GLY A 47 -21.35 -29.74 4.31
C GLY A 47 -22.53 -29.30 5.19
N GLN A 48 -23.73 -29.87 5.03
CA GLN A 48 -24.88 -29.54 5.90
C GLN A 48 -24.63 -29.94 7.35
N ARG A 49 -25.37 -29.34 8.29
CA ARG A 49 -25.26 -29.70 9.71
C ARG A 49 -25.71 -31.14 9.92
N ALA A 50 -24.88 -31.93 10.60
CA ALA A 50 -25.23 -33.27 11.01
C ALA A 50 -26.14 -33.22 12.25
N ASP A 51 -27.34 -33.76 12.13
CA ASP A 51 -28.21 -34.01 13.29
C ASP A 51 -27.86 -35.39 13.87
N VAL A 52 -27.56 -35.44 15.16
CA VAL A 52 -27.28 -36.69 15.88
C VAL A 52 -28.49 -37.62 15.84
N LYS A 53 -29.70 -37.08 15.72
CA LYS A 53 -30.95 -37.86 15.52
C LYS A 53 -30.98 -38.64 14.21
N ALA A 54 -30.14 -38.28 13.24
CA ALA A 54 -30.01 -39.01 11.99
C ALA A 54 -29.09 -40.23 12.10
N ILE A 55 -28.40 -40.44 13.24
CA ILE A 55 -27.66 -41.67 13.50
C ILE A 55 -28.64 -42.75 13.93
N ARG A 56 -28.49 -43.97 13.38
CA ARG A 56 -29.33 -45.11 13.75
C ARG A 56 -29.24 -45.40 15.26
N LEU A 57 -30.39 -45.68 15.89
CA LEU A 57 -30.47 -46.09 17.29
C LEU A 57 -29.55 -47.29 17.57
N GLY A 58 -28.65 -47.14 18.54
CA GLY A 58 -27.69 -48.18 18.95
C GLY A 58 -26.33 -48.14 18.23
N ALA A 59 -26.15 -47.29 17.21
CA ALA A 59 -24.85 -47.14 16.53
C ALA A 59 -23.98 -46.05 17.19
N SER A 60 -22.67 -46.32 17.30
CA SER A 60 -21.70 -45.36 17.85
C SER A 60 -21.25 -44.29 16.83
N LYS A 61 -21.31 -44.62 15.53
CA LYS A 61 -20.99 -43.71 14.42
C LYS A 61 -21.80 -44.00 13.15
N CYS A 62 -22.01 -42.94 12.38
CA CYS A 62 -22.54 -42.95 11.01
C CYS A 62 -21.41 -42.58 10.03
N VAL A 63 -21.35 -43.27 8.88
CA VAL A 63 -20.36 -43.02 7.82
C VAL A 63 -21.08 -42.88 6.50
N ILE A 64 -20.78 -41.81 5.77
CA ILE A 64 -21.26 -41.59 4.41
C ILE A 64 -20.04 -41.33 3.53
N GLU A 65 -19.93 -42.07 2.43
CA GLU A 65 -18.84 -41.96 1.47
C GLU A 65 -19.42 -41.91 0.05
N ALA A 66 -18.94 -40.98 -0.77
CA ALA A 66 -19.26 -40.92 -2.18
C ALA A 66 -17.99 -40.85 -3.01
N ARG A 67 -18.00 -41.57 -4.14
CA ARG A 67 -16.89 -41.58 -5.09
C ARG A 67 -17.29 -40.86 -6.36
N PHE A 68 -16.45 -39.96 -6.83
CA PHE A 68 -16.66 -39.16 -8.01
C PHE A 68 -15.55 -39.40 -9.01
N ASP A 69 -15.92 -39.56 -10.27
CA ASP A 69 -14.99 -39.40 -11.39
C ASP A 69 -14.88 -37.90 -11.71
N ILE A 70 -13.70 -37.32 -11.47
CA ILE A 70 -13.41 -35.89 -11.64
C ILE A 70 -12.44 -35.61 -12.80
N SER A 71 -12.05 -36.63 -13.55
CA SER A 71 -11.07 -36.57 -14.65
C SER A 71 -11.39 -35.49 -15.70
N ALA A 72 -12.68 -35.28 -15.99
CA ALA A 72 -13.15 -34.33 -17.00
C ALA A 72 -13.37 -32.89 -16.49
N TYR A 73 -13.21 -32.61 -15.19
CA TYR A 73 -13.62 -31.33 -14.59
C TYR A 73 -12.48 -30.32 -14.41
N GLY A 74 -11.22 -30.70 -14.69
CA GLY A 74 -10.08 -29.78 -14.62
C GLY A 74 -9.85 -29.17 -13.22
N MET A 75 -10.19 -29.88 -12.15
CA MET A 75 -10.17 -29.36 -10.77
C MET A 75 -8.79 -29.29 -10.12
N ARG A 76 -7.71 -29.56 -10.86
CA ARG A 76 -6.33 -29.57 -10.33
C ARG A 76 -5.97 -28.33 -9.50
N PRO A 77 -6.32 -27.08 -9.93
CA PRO A 77 -5.99 -25.88 -9.16
C PRO A 77 -6.62 -25.86 -7.76
N PHE A 78 -7.87 -26.35 -7.63
CA PHE A 78 -8.57 -26.40 -6.34
C PHE A 78 -7.85 -27.33 -5.35
N PHE A 79 -7.40 -28.50 -5.83
CA PHE A 79 -6.70 -29.46 -4.99
C PHE A 79 -5.30 -28.97 -4.61
N GLU A 80 -4.56 -28.36 -5.53
CA GLU A 80 -3.25 -27.77 -5.26
C GLU A 80 -3.32 -26.61 -4.26
N GLU A 81 -4.29 -25.70 -4.41
CA GLU A 81 -4.50 -24.55 -3.51
C GLU A 81 -4.91 -24.98 -2.10
N ASN A 82 -5.59 -26.12 -1.97
CA ASN A 82 -6.05 -26.65 -0.68
C ASN A 82 -5.11 -27.72 -0.08
N GLU A 83 -3.93 -27.94 -0.67
CA GLU A 83 -2.97 -28.96 -0.25
C GLU A 83 -3.56 -30.39 -0.20
N LEU A 84 -4.46 -30.69 -1.16
CA LEU A 84 -5.12 -32.00 -1.30
C LEU A 84 -4.52 -32.81 -2.45
N GLU A 85 -4.50 -34.13 -2.30
CA GLU A 85 -4.05 -35.02 -3.37
C GLU A 85 -5.07 -35.06 -4.51
N TYR A 86 -4.62 -34.74 -5.72
CA TYR A 86 -5.43 -34.78 -6.93
C TYR A 86 -5.28 -36.11 -7.67
N ASP A 87 -6.39 -36.80 -7.91
CA ASP A 87 -6.49 -37.99 -8.74
C ASP A 87 -7.72 -37.87 -9.67
N GLY A 88 -7.80 -38.72 -10.70
CA GLY A 88 -8.96 -38.80 -11.60
C GLY A 88 -10.25 -39.21 -10.87
N GLU A 89 -10.12 -39.87 -9.72
CA GLU A 89 -11.22 -40.14 -8.79
C GLU A 89 -11.10 -39.31 -7.51
N CYS A 90 -12.25 -38.86 -6.98
CA CYS A 90 -12.35 -38.13 -5.74
C CYS A 90 -13.28 -38.86 -4.77
N ILE A 91 -12.82 -39.08 -3.54
CA ILE A 91 -13.58 -39.72 -2.48
C ILE A 91 -13.92 -38.67 -1.42
N LEU A 92 -15.22 -38.40 -1.24
CA LEU A 92 -15.74 -37.57 -0.15
C LEU A 92 -16.29 -38.48 0.94
N ARG A 93 -15.72 -38.42 2.14
CA ARG A 93 -16.19 -39.21 3.29
C ARG A 93 -16.48 -38.33 4.48
N ARG A 94 -17.68 -38.46 5.05
CA ARG A 94 -18.07 -37.81 6.29
C ARG A 94 -18.43 -38.82 7.36
N GLU A 95 -17.81 -38.68 8.52
CA GLU A 95 -18.12 -39.45 9.72
C GLU A 95 -18.81 -38.55 10.75
N VAL A 96 -19.85 -39.08 11.39
CA VAL A 96 -20.57 -38.41 12.49
C VAL A 96 -20.68 -39.37 13.65
N GLN A 97 -20.15 -39.00 14.80
CA GLN A 97 -20.20 -39.79 16.03
C GLN A 97 -21.44 -39.44 16.85
N ALA A 98 -21.94 -40.39 17.65
CA ALA A 98 -23.03 -40.16 18.60
C ALA A 98 -22.68 -39.09 19.65
N SER A 99 -21.39 -38.81 19.87
CA SER A 99 -20.88 -37.72 20.71
C SER A 99 -21.09 -36.31 20.11
N GLY A 100 -21.57 -36.22 18.87
CA GLY A 100 -21.74 -34.96 18.12
C GLY A 100 -20.49 -34.52 17.36
N LYS A 101 -19.34 -35.19 17.52
CA LYS A 101 -18.14 -34.91 16.73
C LYS A 101 -18.34 -35.38 15.28
N SER A 102 -18.04 -34.51 14.32
CA SER A 102 -18.04 -34.84 12.89
C SER A 102 -16.65 -34.64 12.29
N ARG A 103 -16.25 -35.54 11.39
CA ARG A 103 -14.98 -35.49 10.65
C ARG A 103 -15.28 -35.59 9.16
N ALA A 104 -14.55 -34.82 8.36
CA ALA A 104 -14.65 -34.83 6.91
C ALA A 104 -13.29 -35.25 6.32
N PHE A 105 -13.33 -35.99 5.24
CA PHE A 105 -12.17 -36.47 4.51
C PHE A 105 -12.38 -36.26 3.01
N ILE A 106 -11.33 -35.85 2.33
CA ILE A 106 -11.24 -35.75 0.87
C ILE A 106 -10.01 -36.57 0.47
N ASN A 107 -10.17 -37.60 -0.37
CA ASN A 107 -9.08 -38.50 -0.79
C ASN A 107 -8.25 -39.02 0.40
N ASP A 108 -8.95 -39.55 1.41
CA ASP A 108 -8.40 -40.03 2.69
C ASP A 108 -7.61 -39.00 3.54
N THR A 109 -7.49 -37.75 3.08
CA THR A 109 -6.89 -36.64 3.84
C THR A 109 -7.96 -35.95 4.71
N PRO A 110 -7.72 -35.69 6.00
CA PRO A 110 -8.62 -34.91 6.84
C PRO A 110 -8.81 -33.50 6.27
N ALA A 111 -10.06 -33.11 6.03
CA ALA A 111 -10.41 -31.82 5.44
C ALA A 111 -11.34 -31.02 6.36
N SER A 112 -11.31 -29.69 6.23
CA SER A 112 -12.28 -28.83 6.90
C SER A 112 -13.68 -28.99 6.28
N LEU A 113 -14.71 -28.66 7.06
CA LEU A 113 -16.09 -28.65 6.56
C LEU A 113 -16.30 -27.61 5.43
N ALA A 114 -15.55 -26.51 5.48
CA ALA A 114 -15.60 -25.47 4.45
C ALA A 114 -15.10 -26.01 3.09
N GLN A 115 -13.94 -26.67 3.09
CA GLN A 115 -13.37 -27.30 1.90
C GLN A 115 -14.28 -28.39 1.33
N MET A 116 -14.84 -29.26 2.18
CA MET A 116 -15.81 -30.28 1.75
C MET A 116 -17.07 -29.64 1.14
N LYS A 117 -17.56 -28.55 1.72
CA LYS A 117 -18.74 -27.84 1.20
C LYS A 117 -18.46 -27.21 -0.16
N GLU A 118 -17.33 -26.51 -0.30
CA GLU A 118 -16.92 -25.87 -1.55
C GLU A 118 -16.75 -26.89 -2.68
N LEU A 119 -16.04 -27.99 -2.41
CA LEU A 119 -15.89 -29.09 -3.37
C LEU A 119 -17.23 -29.78 -3.68
N GLY A 120 -18.07 -29.98 -2.67
CA GLY A 120 -19.40 -30.56 -2.82
C GLY A 120 -20.31 -29.75 -3.75
N GLU A 121 -20.31 -28.42 -3.63
CA GLU A 121 -21.09 -27.50 -4.48
C GLU A 121 -20.64 -27.53 -5.95
N LEU A 122 -19.38 -27.89 -6.23
CA LEU A 122 -18.86 -28.07 -7.58
C LEU A 122 -19.22 -29.44 -8.19
N LEU A 123 -19.42 -30.46 -7.35
CA LEU A 123 -19.61 -31.86 -7.79
C LEU A 123 -21.07 -32.32 -7.82
N ILE A 124 -21.92 -31.77 -6.95
CA ILE A 124 -23.32 -32.21 -6.80
C ILE A 124 -24.24 -30.99 -6.71
N ASP A 125 -25.26 -30.97 -7.57
CA ASP A 125 -26.39 -30.05 -7.44
C ASP A 125 -27.65 -30.83 -7.02
N VAL A 126 -28.29 -30.39 -5.93
CA VAL A 126 -29.47 -31.05 -5.36
C VAL A 126 -30.67 -30.10 -5.43
N HIS A 127 -31.67 -30.49 -6.23
CA HIS A 127 -32.93 -29.77 -6.31
C HIS A 127 -34.01 -30.46 -5.46
N SER A 128 -34.42 -29.81 -4.36
CA SER A 128 -35.48 -30.27 -3.46
C SER A 128 -36.40 -29.13 -3.03
N GLN A 129 -37.53 -29.46 -2.40
CA GLN A 129 -38.58 -28.51 -2.01
C GLN A 129 -38.12 -27.45 -0.97
N HIS A 130 -36.95 -27.64 -0.34
CA HIS A 130 -36.42 -26.76 0.72
C HIS A 130 -34.97 -26.29 0.51
N GLN A 131 -34.32 -26.61 -0.62
CA GLN A 131 -32.99 -26.11 -0.95
C GLN A 131 -33.09 -25.17 -2.14
N ASN A 132 -32.49 -24.00 -2.00
CA ASN A 132 -32.82 -22.85 -2.79
C ASN A 132 -31.50 -22.23 -3.28
N LEU A 133 -31.54 -21.75 -4.53
CA LEU A 133 -30.92 -20.50 -4.98
C LEU A 133 -29.63 -20.51 -5.83
N LEU A 134 -29.05 -21.58 -6.39
CA LEU A 134 -28.04 -21.35 -7.47
C LEU A 134 -28.67 -20.52 -8.59
N LEU A 135 -29.88 -20.88 -9.02
CA LEU A 135 -30.69 -20.11 -9.96
C LEU A 135 -31.09 -18.71 -9.47
N ASN A 136 -31.00 -18.42 -8.18
CA ASN A 136 -31.33 -17.10 -7.61
C ASN A 136 -30.08 -16.29 -7.23
N GLN A 137 -28.88 -16.87 -7.36
CA GLN A 137 -27.63 -16.14 -7.21
C GLN A 137 -27.42 -15.26 -8.44
N GLU A 138 -27.23 -13.97 -8.20
CA GLU A 138 -27.02 -12.98 -9.27
C GLU A 138 -25.82 -13.35 -10.16
N GLY A 139 -24.75 -13.90 -9.56
CA GLY A 139 -23.57 -14.33 -10.30
C GLY A 139 -23.85 -15.46 -11.30
N PHE A 140 -24.67 -16.44 -10.90
CA PHE A 140 -25.06 -17.57 -11.74
C PHE A 140 -26.04 -17.14 -12.84
N GLN A 141 -27.07 -16.36 -12.49
CA GLN A 141 -28.03 -15.81 -13.46
C GLN A 141 -27.34 -15.02 -14.58
N LEU A 142 -26.35 -14.21 -14.19
CA LEU A 142 -25.58 -13.38 -15.11
C LEU A 142 -24.65 -14.23 -16.00
N ASN A 143 -24.04 -15.28 -15.45
CA ASN A 143 -23.23 -16.22 -16.22
C ASN A 143 -24.06 -16.98 -17.26
N VAL A 144 -25.27 -17.43 -16.88
CA VAL A 144 -26.21 -18.07 -17.81
C VAL A 144 -26.57 -17.12 -18.95
N LEU A 145 -26.86 -15.85 -18.64
CA LEU A 145 -27.14 -14.83 -19.65
C LEU A 145 -25.94 -14.59 -20.58
N ASP A 146 -24.72 -14.53 -20.04
CA ASP A 146 -23.50 -14.31 -20.81
C ASP A 146 -23.21 -15.48 -21.77
N ILE A 147 -23.38 -16.73 -21.30
CA ILE A 147 -23.25 -17.94 -22.12
C ILE A 147 -24.30 -17.96 -23.25
N LEU A 148 -25.56 -17.61 -22.94
CA LEU A 148 -26.62 -17.52 -23.94
C LEU A 148 -26.36 -16.39 -24.95
N ALA A 149 -25.76 -15.29 -24.50
CA ALA A 149 -25.42 -14.14 -25.33
C ALA A 149 -24.16 -14.35 -26.18
N ARG A 150 -23.32 -15.35 -25.85
CA ARG A 150 -22.01 -15.61 -26.48
C ARG A 150 -21.13 -14.35 -26.51
N ASN A 151 -21.08 -13.65 -25.38
CA ASN A 151 -20.51 -12.30 -25.30
C ASN A 151 -19.11 -12.26 -24.65
N ASP A 152 -18.40 -13.39 -24.60
CA ASP A 152 -17.11 -13.55 -23.91
C ASP A 152 -16.09 -12.48 -24.29
N ALA A 153 -15.90 -12.22 -25.59
CA ALA A 153 -14.97 -11.20 -26.07
C ALA A 153 -15.36 -9.77 -25.62
N VAL A 154 -16.67 -9.48 -25.57
CA VAL A 154 -17.18 -8.17 -25.12
C VAL A 154 -17.00 -8.02 -23.61
N LEU A 155 -17.21 -9.12 -22.86
CA LEU A 155 -17.06 -9.19 -21.41
C LEU A 155 -15.59 -9.10 -20.97
N GLU A 156 -14.67 -9.78 -21.67
CA GLU A 156 -13.23 -9.68 -21.41
C GLU A 156 -12.71 -8.27 -21.63
N LYS A 157 -13.07 -7.65 -22.77
CA LYS A 157 -12.74 -6.25 -23.05
C LYS A 157 -13.28 -5.31 -21.99
N TYR A 158 -14.51 -5.55 -21.50
CA TYR A 158 -15.07 -4.77 -20.39
C TYR A 158 -14.26 -4.92 -19.11
N ARG A 159 -13.87 -6.15 -18.74
CA ARG A 159 -13.09 -6.43 -17.53
C ARG A 159 -11.71 -5.79 -17.56
N SER A 160 -11.03 -5.83 -18.71
CA SER A 160 -9.74 -5.17 -18.91
C SER A 160 -9.85 -3.66 -18.71
N LEU A 161 -10.76 -3.00 -19.42
CA LEU A 161 -10.98 -1.55 -19.29
C LEU A 161 -11.41 -1.14 -17.88
N TYR A 162 -12.25 -1.95 -17.23
CA TYR A 162 -12.67 -1.72 -15.85
C TYR A 162 -11.50 -1.84 -14.87
N GLY A 163 -10.62 -2.82 -15.08
CA GLY A 163 -9.42 -3.02 -14.28
C GLY A 163 -8.44 -1.86 -14.40
N GLU A 164 -8.21 -1.36 -15.61
CA GLU A 164 -7.38 -0.18 -15.88
C GLU A 164 -7.96 1.07 -15.19
N TRP A 165 -9.24 1.34 -15.40
CA TRP A 165 -9.93 2.46 -14.75
C TRP A 165 -9.82 2.40 -13.21
N LYS A 166 -10.04 1.23 -12.61
CA LYS A 166 -9.92 1.06 -11.14
C LYS A 166 -8.49 1.18 -10.63
N ARG A 167 -7.48 0.87 -11.42
CA ARG A 167 -6.07 1.11 -11.05
C ARG A 167 -5.78 2.61 -11.04
N THR A 168 -6.14 3.32 -12.11
CA THR A 168 -5.95 4.77 -12.20
C THR A 168 -6.74 5.53 -11.13
N GLU A 169 -7.96 5.08 -10.79
CA GLU A 169 -8.75 5.67 -9.69
C GLU A 169 -8.07 5.51 -8.33
N ARG A 170 -7.43 4.36 -8.07
CA ARG A 170 -6.66 4.13 -6.82
C ARG A 170 -5.41 4.99 -6.78
N GLU A 171 -4.64 5.02 -7.85
CA GLU A 171 -3.42 5.84 -7.97
C GLU A 171 -3.75 7.33 -7.74
N LEU A 172 -4.84 7.82 -8.34
CA LEU A 172 -5.31 9.19 -8.15
C LEU A 172 -5.75 9.47 -6.70
N ALA A 173 -6.41 8.52 -6.04
CA ALA A 173 -6.81 8.66 -4.64
C ALA A 173 -5.59 8.70 -3.69
N GLU A 174 -4.59 7.86 -3.93
CA GLU A 174 -3.32 7.85 -3.19
C GLU A 174 -2.56 9.16 -3.40
N LEU A 175 -2.49 9.65 -4.64
CA LEU A 175 -1.83 10.91 -4.97
C LEU A 175 -2.54 12.12 -4.34
N HIS A 176 -3.87 12.16 -4.33
CA HIS A 176 -4.62 13.20 -3.63
C HIS A 176 -4.39 13.19 -2.12
N ALA A 177 -4.29 12.01 -1.50
CA ALA A 177 -3.99 11.92 -0.07
C ALA A 177 -2.58 12.46 0.24
N LEU A 178 -1.60 12.12 -0.59
CA LEU A 178 -0.22 12.60 -0.46
C LEU A 178 -0.13 14.11 -0.70
N ALA A 179 -0.77 14.62 -1.75
CA ALA A 179 -0.82 16.05 -2.06
C ALA A 179 -1.54 16.83 -0.95
N GLY A 180 -2.64 16.30 -0.40
CA GLY A 180 -3.38 16.94 0.68
C GLY A 180 -2.58 17.09 1.98
N GLN A 181 -1.76 16.10 2.32
CA GLN A 181 -0.83 16.21 3.46
C GLN A 181 0.22 17.29 3.22
N ASN A 182 0.88 17.29 2.05
CA ASN A 182 1.93 18.25 1.74
C ASN A 182 1.39 19.69 1.59
N ARG A 183 0.16 19.85 1.09
CA ARG A 183 -0.47 21.16 0.91
C ARG A 183 -0.80 21.85 2.23
N ALA A 184 -1.10 21.09 3.28
CA ALA A 184 -1.31 21.64 4.62
C ALA A 184 -0.04 22.33 5.17
N ASP A 185 1.13 21.85 4.75
CA ASP A 185 2.42 22.39 5.15
C ASP A 185 2.99 23.40 4.15
N GLU A 186 2.39 23.56 2.97
CA GLU A 186 2.91 24.40 1.88
C GLU A 186 3.07 25.87 2.29
N ASP A 187 2.03 26.47 2.89
CA ASP A 187 2.06 27.86 3.33
C ASP A 187 3.14 28.08 4.40
N TYR A 188 3.32 27.10 5.28
CA TYR A 188 4.35 27.13 6.32
C TYR A 188 5.75 27.01 5.71
N ILE A 189 5.98 26.05 4.83
CA ILE A 189 7.27 25.80 4.18
C ILE A 189 7.67 27.00 3.31
N ARG A 190 6.72 27.56 2.54
CA ARG A 190 6.96 28.74 1.70
C ARG A 190 7.40 29.94 2.54
N PHE A 191 6.70 30.21 3.64
CA PHE A 191 7.08 31.29 4.55
C PHE A 191 8.46 31.08 5.19
N GLN A 192 8.81 29.85 5.58
CA GLN A 192 10.15 29.56 6.09
C GLN A 192 11.23 29.77 5.02
N LEU A 193 10.99 29.30 3.80
CA LEU A 193 11.95 29.42 2.71
C LEU A 193 12.17 30.88 2.31
N GLU A 194 11.12 31.69 2.22
CA GLU A 194 11.24 33.13 1.92
C GLU A 194 12.18 33.83 2.90
N GLN A 195 12.10 33.50 4.20
CA GLN A 195 12.99 34.08 5.21
C GLN A 195 14.45 33.65 5.07
N LEU A 196 14.69 32.39 4.68
CA LEU A 196 16.04 31.88 4.43
C LEU A 196 16.64 32.48 3.15
N ASP A 197 15.82 32.65 2.11
CA ASP A 197 16.22 33.26 0.84
C ASP A 197 16.52 34.76 0.99
N GLU A 198 15.72 35.49 1.79
CA GLU A 198 15.97 36.89 2.14
C GLU A 198 17.29 37.09 2.88
N ALA A 199 17.70 36.11 3.69
CA ALA A 199 18.95 36.15 4.43
C ALA A 199 20.20 36.01 3.54
N ARG A 200 20.08 35.48 2.31
CA ARG A 200 21.18 35.36 1.33
C ARG A 200 22.47 34.80 1.95
N LEU A 201 22.34 33.64 2.58
CA LEU A 201 23.44 32.99 3.29
C LEU A 201 24.51 32.50 2.30
N THR A 202 25.79 32.68 2.66
CA THR A 202 26.92 32.22 1.86
C THR A 202 27.77 31.22 2.64
N GLU A 203 28.26 30.18 1.97
CA GLU A 203 29.12 29.16 2.60
C GLU A 203 30.39 29.79 3.20
N GLY A 204 30.76 29.38 4.42
CA GLY A 204 31.91 29.91 5.16
C GLY A 204 31.75 31.35 5.69
N GLU A 205 30.62 32.03 5.43
CA GLU A 205 30.41 33.42 5.85
C GLU A 205 30.45 33.58 7.37
N GLN A 206 29.82 32.66 8.11
CA GLN A 206 29.75 32.72 9.57
C GLN A 206 31.14 32.66 10.21
N GLU A 207 31.98 31.71 9.80
CA GLU A 207 33.32 31.49 10.36
C GLU A 207 34.23 32.70 10.09
N LEU A 208 34.11 33.29 8.90
CA LEU A 208 34.85 34.50 8.53
C LEU A 208 34.41 35.70 9.37
N LEU A 209 33.11 35.87 9.59
CA LEU A 209 32.56 36.94 10.42
C LEU A 209 32.92 36.77 11.90
N GLU A 210 32.91 35.54 12.43
CA GLU A 210 33.32 35.26 13.81
C GLU A 210 34.79 35.65 14.03
N GLN A 211 35.68 35.30 13.10
CA GLN A 211 37.10 35.70 13.13
C GLN A 211 37.27 37.22 13.02
N GLU A 212 36.48 37.87 12.15
CA GLU A 212 36.50 39.32 11.97
C GLU A 212 36.05 40.05 13.26
N VAL A 213 34.97 39.58 13.89
CA VAL A 213 34.45 40.15 15.15
C VAL A 213 35.43 39.96 16.30
N GLU A 214 36.05 38.79 16.45
CA GLU A 214 37.05 38.53 17.49
C GLU A 214 38.22 39.52 17.36
N LEU A 215 38.76 39.68 16.14
CA LEU A 215 39.86 40.59 15.86
C LEU A 215 39.47 42.06 16.11
N LEU A 216 38.31 42.49 15.63
CA LEU A 216 37.82 43.86 15.80
C LEU A 216 37.48 44.19 17.27
N SER A 217 36.95 43.23 18.03
CA SER A 217 36.64 43.44 19.46
C SER A 217 37.90 43.62 20.32
N HIS A 218 39.01 43.01 19.91
CA HIS A 218 40.30 43.11 20.58
C HIS A 218 41.26 44.09 19.89
N ALA A 219 40.82 44.80 18.84
CA ALA A 219 41.68 45.66 18.03
C ALA A 219 42.36 46.76 18.86
N GLU A 220 41.65 47.39 19.81
CA GLU A 220 42.24 48.39 20.70
C GLU A 220 43.32 47.79 21.63
N GLU A 221 43.05 46.63 22.23
CA GLU A 221 43.99 45.94 23.12
C GLU A 221 45.24 45.45 22.36
N ILE A 222 45.03 44.88 21.16
CA ILE A 222 46.10 44.43 20.27
C ILE A 222 46.96 45.63 19.87
N LYS A 223 46.34 46.73 19.43
CA LYS A 223 47.06 47.94 19.00
C LYS A 223 47.84 48.58 20.15
N ALA A 224 47.23 48.69 21.33
CA ALA A 224 47.90 49.19 22.53
C ALA A 224 49.07 48.30 22.95
N GLY A 225 48.91 46.97 22.88
CA GLY A 225 49.96 46.00 23.17
C GLY A 225 51.14 46.08 22.20
N LEU A 226 50.87 46.11 20.88
CA LEU A 226 51.91 46.24 19.86
C LEU A 226 52.65 47.58 19.96
N TYR A 227 51.94 48.68 20.18
CA TYR A 227 52.55 49.99 20.41
C TYR A 227 53.42 50.01 21.68
N GLY A 228 52.97 49.37 22.76
CA GLY A 228 53.76 49.22 23.98
C GLY A 228 55.07 48.45 23.74
N ILE A 229 55.04 47.38 22.93
CA ILE A 229 56.23 46.61 22.56
C ILE A 229 57.15 47.45 21.67
N GLU A 230 56.61 48.13 20.65
CA GLU A 230 57.38 49.00 19.75
C GLU A 230 58.16 50.05 20.54
N GLN A 231 57.52 50.72 21.50
CA GLN A 231 58.16 51.69 22.38
C GLN A 231 59.33 51.08 23.18
N MET A 232 59.21 49.84 23.68
CA MET A 232 60.30 49.18 24.39
C MET A 232 61.50 48.84 23.50
N PHE A 233 61.27 48.51 22.22
CA PHE A 233 62.32 48.21 21.26
C PHE A 233 63.05 49.46 20.77
N ALA A 234 62.29 50.52 20.45
CA ALA A 234 62.75 51.65 19.65
C ALA A 234 62.68 53.02 20.35
N SER A 235 62.40 53.09 21.66
CA SER A 235 62.41 54.36 22.42
C SER A 235 63.70 55.17 22.22
N ASP A 236 63.54 56.47 22.00
CA ASP A 236 64.64 57.44 21.86
C ASP A 236 65.50 57.55 23.14
N GLU A 237 64.93 57.28 24.31
CA GLU A 237 65.63 57.21 25.59
C GLU A 237 65.79 55.75 26.03
N GLY A 238 66.84 55.08 25.55
CA GLY A 238 67.26 53.78 26.07
C GLY A 238 66.48 52.56 25.57
N GLY A 239 65.93 52.61 24.35
CA GLY A 239 65.34 51.44 23.69
C GLY A 239 66.28 50.22 23.64
N MET A 240 65.72 49.01 23.69
CA MET A 240 66.50 47.78 23.74
C MET A 240 67.49 47.67 22.55
N LEU A 241 67.08 48.10 21.35
CA LEU A 241 67.93 48.05 20.15
C LEU A 241 69.11 49.02 20.21
N SER A 242 68.95 50.21 20.81
CA SER A 242 70.06 51.17 20.94
C SER A 242 71.08 50.66 21.96
N LEU A 243 70.63 50.14 23.10
CA LEU A 243 71.49 49.51 24.11
C LEU A 243 72.23 48.28 23.57
N LEU A 244 71.57 47.42 22.79
CA LEU A 244 72.23 46.27 22.15
C LEU A 244 73.32 46.73 21.17
N LYS A 245 73.07 47.81 20.42
CA LYS A 245 74.04 48.38 19.49
C LYS A 245 75.25 48.98 20.19
N GLU A 246 75.06 49.64 21.33
CA GLU A 246 76.16 50.13 22.18
C GLU A 246 77.02 48.99 22.74
N ASN A 247 76.39 47.92 23.20
CA ASN A 247 77.08 46.72 23.66
C ASN A 247 77.87 46.04 22.53
N LEU A 248 77.30 45.99 21.32
CA LEU A 248 78.00 45.50 20.12
C LEU A 248 79.26 46.32 19.82
N ASN A 249 79.16 47.65 19.86
CA ASN A 249 80.31 48.54 19.68
C ASN A 249 81.39 48.31 20.75
N THR A 250 80.97 48.04 21.99
CA THR A 250 81.89 47.74 23.11
C THR A 250 82.61 46.41 22.88
N LEU A 251 81.89 45.35 22.53
CA LEU A 251 82.48 44.05 22.16
C LEU A 251 83.40 44.18 20.95
N HIS A 252 83.05 45.02 19.97
CA HIS A 252 83.89 45.31 18.81
C HIS A 252 85.25 45.88 19.22
N GLY A 253 85.28 46.78 20.21
CA GLY A 253 86.53 47.29 20.79
C GLY A 253 87.34 46.21 21.49
N LEU A 254 86.69 45.34 22.26
CA LEU A 254 87.32 44.27 23.06
C LEU A 254 87.95 43.16 22.21
N ARG A 255 87.46 42.91 20.99
CA ARG A 255 88.04 41.94 20.04
C ARG A 255 89.53 42.16 19.77
N LYS A 256 90.02 43.39 19.91
CA LYS A 256 91.44 43.73 19.72
C LYS A 256 92.37 43.23 20.83
N VAL A 257 91.83 42.95 22.01
CA VAL A 257 92.60 42.65 23.23
C VAL A 257 92.16 41.36 23.95
N TYR A 258 90.97 40.83 23.66
CA TYR A 258 90.41 39.63 24.27
C TYR A 258 89.75 38.73 23.21
N GLN A 259 90.46 37.70 22.77
CA GLN A 259 90.06 36.89 21.63
C GLN A 259 88.70 36.17 21.75
N PRO A 260 88.27 35.68 22.93
CA PRO A 260 86.93 35.12 23.09
C PRO A 260 85.77 36.13 22.85
N ALA A 261 86.05 37.44 22.79
CA ALA A 261 85.03 38.45 22.45
C ALA A 261 84.54 38.34 20.99
N GLU A 262 85.29 37.71 20.09
CA GLU A 262 84.92 37.50 18.68
C GLU A 262 83.63 36.68 18.55
N GLU A 263 83.57 35.54 19.24
CA GLU A 263 82.39 34.66 19.24
C GLU A 263 81.18 35.35 19.89
N LEU A 264 81.40 36.06 21.00
CA LEU A 264 80.35 36.81 21.68
C LEU A 264 79.77 37.92 20.80
N HIS A 265 80.62 38.66 20.07
CA HIS A 265 80.17 39.67 19.12
C HIS A 265 79.32 39.06 18.01
N GLY A 266 79.76 37.97 17.38
CA GLY A 266 79.02 37.35 16.27
C GLY A 266 77.61 36.88 16.70
N ARG A 267 77.50 36.30 17.89
CA ARG A 267 76.20 35.91 18.47
C ARG A 267 75.32 37.12 18.78
N MET A 268 75.89 38.18 19.34
CA MET A 268 75.15 39.39 19.68
C MET A 268 74.71 40.17 18.44
N GLU A 269 75.49 40.13 17.36
CA GLU A 269 75.18 40.80 16.10
C GLU A 269 74.01 40.11 15.40
N SER A 270 74.02 38.77 15.40
CA SER A 270 72.90 37.98 14.90
C SER A 270 71.61 38.27 15.67
N ALA A 271 71.69 38.33 17.00
CA ALA A 271 70.53 38.67 17.84
C ALA A 271 70.03 40.11 17.60
N TYR A 272 70.92 41.07 17.37
CA TYR A 272 70.54 42.45 17.05
C TYR A 272 69.79 42.55 15.73
N ILE A 273 70.25 41.83 14.69
CA ILE A 273 69.56 41.80 13.38
C ILE A 273 68.16 41.22 13.54
N GLU A 274 68.01 40.07 14.20
CA GLU A 274 66.72 39.42 14.42
C GLU A 274 65.73 40.32 15.20
N LEU A 275 66.20 40.93 16.30
CA LEU A 275 65.38 41.83 17.11
C LEU A 275 64.99 43.10 16.36
N LYS A 276 65.85 43.58 15.46
CA LYS A 276 65.55 44.74 14.62
C LYS A 276 64.48 44.40 13.58
N ASP A 277 64.56 43.24 12.96
CA ASP A 277 63.57 42.78 11.98
C ASP A 277 62.20 42.55 12.67
N LEU A 278 62.18 41.91 13.84
CA LEU A 278 60.97 41.77 14.67
C LEU A 278 60.34 43.12 15.04
N SER A 279 61.15 44.11 15.42
CA SER A 279 60.65 45.46 15.73
C SER A 279 59.98 46.12 14.54
N GLN A 280 60.53 45.94 13.33
CA GLN A 280 59.95 46.47 12.09
C GLN A 280 58.64 45.74 11.76
N GLU A 281 58.60 44.42 11.92
CA GLU A 281 57.38 43.64 11.69
C GLU A 281 56.26 44.01 12.69
N ILE A 282 56.59 44.20 13.97
CA ILE A 282 55.65 44.65 15.00
C ILE A 282 55.07 46.02 14.67
N SER A 283 55.92 46.97 14.27
CA SER A 283 55.48 48.31 13.85
C SER A 283 54.54 48.24 12.65
N SER A 284 54.90 47.48 11.61
CA SER A 284 54.03 47.27 10.44
C SER A 284 52.70 46.60 10.79
N ARG A 285 52.70 45.60 11.67
CA ARG A 285 51.46 44.95 12.13
C ARG A 285 50.61 45.90 12.98
N ALA A 286 51.22 46.76 13.80
CA ALA A 286 50.51 47.76 14.61
C ALA A 286 49.76 48.79 13.75
N GLU A 287 50.37 49.21 12.63
CA GLU A 287 49.74 50.10 11.66
C GLU A 287 48.54 49.45 10.98
N ASN A 288 48.62 48.15 10.66
CA ASN A 288 47.55 47.40 10.00
C ASN A 288 46.36 47.07 10.91
N VAL A 289 46.48 47.18 12.24
CA VAL A 289 45.35 46.98 13.16
C VAL A 289 44.49 48.24 13.15
N GLU A 290 43.40 48.19 12.40
CA GLU A 290 42.38 49.23 12.34
C GLU A 290 41.24 48.93 13.33
N PHE A 291 40.85 49.96 14.08
CA PHE A 291 39.66 49.90 14.92
C PHE A 291 38.50 50.53 14.15
N ASP A 292 37.56 49.69 13.71
CA ASP A 292 36.36 50.12 12.99
C ASP A 292 35.09 49.68 13.75
N PRO A 293 34.49 50.59 14.54
CA PRO A 293 33.29 50.28 15.31
C PRO A 293 32.03 50.14 14.44
N GLU A 294 31.99 50.76 13.26
CA GLU A 294 30.85 50.61 12.32
C GLU A 294 30.88 49.22 11.70
N ARG A 295 32.06 48.79 11.22
CA ARG A 295 32.25 47.44 10.68
C ARG A 295 31.98 46.35 11.70
N LEU A 296 32.42 46.55 12.95
CA LEU A 296 32.12 45.63 14.05
C LEU A 296 30.60 45.51 14.29
N ALA A 297 29.86 46.62 14.21
CA ALA A 297 28.40 46.61 14.38
C ALA A 297 27.71 45.86 13.24
N GLU A 298 28.12 46.10 11.98
CA GLU A 298 27.59 45.38 10.80
C GLU A 298 27.82 43.87 10.90
N ALA A 299 29.05 43.45 11.25
CA ALA A 299 29.41 42.04 11.38
C ALA A 299 28.61 41.35 12.50
N ASN A 300 28.42 42.04 13.65
CA ASN A 300 27.59 41.54 14.73
C ASN A 300 26.10 41.45 14.35
N GLU A 301 25.55 42.43 13.63
CA GLU A 301 24.17 42.39 13.14
C GLU A 301 23.96 41.20 12.19
N ARG A 302 24.93 40.96 11.30
CA ARG A 302 24.91 39.82 10.37
C ARG A 302 25.01 38.49 11.10
N LEU A 303 25.91 38.34 12.08
CA LEU A 303 26.01 37.13 12.91
C LEU A 303 24.73 36.89 13.72
N ASN A 304 24.14 37.94 14.30
CA ASN A 304 22.88 37.84 15.04
C ASN A 304 21.73 37.35 14.15
N LEU A 305 21.66 37.80 12.90
CA LEU A 305 20.71 37.29 11.92
C LEU A 305 20.92 35.78 11.71
N ILE A 306 22.15 35.33 11.46
CA ILE A 306 22.50 33.92 11.26
C ILE A 306 22.11 33.07 12.48
N TYR A 307 22.50 33.49 13.69
CA TYR A 307 22.17 32.77 14.92
C TYR A 307 20.66 32.72 15.18
N SER A 308 19.93 33.80 14.89
CA SER A 308 18.48 33.83 15.06
C SER A 308 17.77 32.82 14.15
N LEU A 309 18.25 32.67 12.91
CA LEU A 309 17.75 31.68 11.96
C LEU A 309 18.12 30.26 12.41
N GLN A 310 19.37 30.04 12.83
CA GLN A 310 19.80 28.76 13.38
C GLN A 310 18.95 28.33 14.58
N GLN A 311 18.69 29.24 15.52
CA GLN A 311 17.85 28.95 16.68
C GLN A 311 16.40 28.64 16.29
N LYS A 312 15.84 29.41 15.35
CA LYS A 312 14.47 29.23 14.87
C LYS A 312 14.27 27.88 14.17
N HIS A 313 15.23 27.47 13.36
CA HIS A 313 15.23 26.20 12.63
C HIS A 313 15.85 25.03 13.43
N ARG A 314 16.38 25.30 14.63
CA ARG A 314 17.00 24.33 15.55
C ARG A 314 18.19 23.59 14.93
N VAL A 315 19.00 24.30 14.16
CA VAL A 315 20.24 23.81 13.53
C VAL A 315 21.45 24.43 14.21
N GLN A 316 22.60 23.76 14.12
CA GLN A 316 23.83 24.20 14.80
C GLN A 316 24.83 24.88 13.86
N THR A 317 24.75 24.59 12.55
CA THR A 317 25.69 25.13 11.57
C THR A 317 24.99 25.88 10.45
N LEU A 318 25.73 26.76 9.77
CA LEU A 318 25.26 27.45 8.58
C LEU A 318 24.96 26.47 7.43
N GLU A 319 25.76 25.43 7.30
CA GLU A 319 25.60 24.37 6.30
C GLU A 319 24.28 23.62 6.47
N GLU A 320 23.91 23.27 7.71
CA GLU A 320 22.62 22.64 8.02
C GLU A 320 21.45 23.57 7.65
N LEU A 321 21.60 24.87 7.88
CA LEU A 321 20.57 25.87 7.53
C LEU A 321 20.39 25.98 6.01
N MET A 322 21.48 25.97 5.25
CA MET A 322 21.45 25.98 3.78
C MET A 322 20.86 24.67 3.23
N ALA A 323 21.24 23.53 3.80
CA ALA A 323 20.68 22.23 3.42
C ALA A 323 19.17 22.16 3.68
N LEU A 324 18.69 22.78 4.77
CA LEU A 324 17.27 22.89 5.08
C LEU A 324 16.53 23.75 4.05
N ALA A 325 17.12 24.86 3.60
CA ALA A 325 16.55 25.68 2.53
C ALA A 325 16.39 24.87 1.22
N ASP A 326 17.40 24.06 0.87
CA ASP A 326 17.32 23.17 -0.30
C ASP A 326 16.27 22.08 -0.13
N GLU A 327 16.10 21.52 1.07
CA GLU A 327 15.01 20.58 1.35
C GLU A 327 13.64 21.24 1.14
N TYR A 328 13.44 22.46 1.64
CA TYR A 328 12.19 23.20 1.44
C TYR A 328 11.92 23.51 -0.02
N ARG A 329 12.92 23.95 -0.79
CA ARG A 329 12.79 24.15 -2.25
C ARG A 329 12.35 22.88 -2.95
N LYS A 330 12.98 21.74 -2.63
CA LYS A 330 12.64 20.45 -3.21
C LYS A 330 11.21 20.04 -2.88
N ARG A 331 10.79 20.15 -1.61
CA ARG A 331 9.41 19.84 -1.18
C ARG A 331 8.38 20.70 -1.91
N LEU A 332 8.61 22.00 -2.06
CA LEU A 332 7.70 22.90 -2.81
C LEU A 332 7.64 22.54 -4.30
N SER A 333 8.76 22.15 -4.90
CA SER A 333 8.79 21.69 -6.29
C SER A 333 8.00 20.38 -6.48
N ASP A 334 8.10 19.45 -5.54
CA ASP A 334 7.36 18.19 -5.55
C ASP A 334 5.85 18.46 -5.45
N ILE A 335 5.42 19.43 -4.63
CA ILE A 335 4.01 19.85 -4.51
C ILE A 335 3.46 20.33 -5.86
N THR A 336 4.21 21.15 -6.57
CA THR A 336 3.79 21.66 -7.89
C THR A 336 3.69 20.52 -8.90
N SER A 337 4.63 19.58 -8.87
CA SER A 337 4.60 18.38 -9.72
C SER A 337 3.40 17.47 -9.44
N TYR A 338 2.90 17.43 -8.19
CA TYR A 338 1.71 16.64 -7.86
C TYR A 338 0.44 17.19 -8.52
N ASP A 339 0.26 18.51 -8.58
CA ASP A 339 -0.92 19.11 -9.22
C ASP A 339 -0.98 18.77 -10.73
N ASP A 340 0.17 18.84 -11.42
CA ASP A 340 0.26 18.45 -12.83
C ASP A 340 -0.05 16.95 -13.03
N ARG A 341 0.52 16.09 -12.17
CA ARG A 341 0.30 14.65 -12.24
C ARG A 341 -1.16 14.26 -11.90
N ILE A 342 -1.77 14.95 -10.95
CA ILE A 342 -3.20 14.80 -10.62
C ILE A 342 -4.05 15.17 -11.84
N ALA A 343 -3.74 16.26 -12.53
CA ALA A 343 -4.47 16.67 -13.74
C ALA A 343 -4.36 15.62 -14.86
N GLU A 344 -3.15 15.09 -15.09
CA GLU A 344 -2.89 14.01 -16.07
C GLU A 344 -3.71 12.74 -15.74
N LEU A 345 -3.62 12.25 -14.50
CA LEU A 345 -4.35 11.05 -14.06
C LEU A 345 -5.86 11.26 -14.06
N THR A 346 -6.34 12.47 -13.79
CA THR A 346 -7.77 12.82 -13.86
C THR A 346 -8.28 12.71 -15.30
N ALA A 347 -7.54 13.28 -16.26
CA ALA A 347 -7.89 13.19 -17.68
C ALA A 347 -7.87 11.73 -18.18
N LEU A 348 -6.87 10.95 -17.75
CA LEU A 348 -6.78 9.53 -18.06
C LEU A 348 -7.96 8.74 -17.49
N ARG A 349 -8.30 8.94 -16.21
CA ARG A 349 -9.45 8.32 -15.55
C ARG A 349 -10.74 8.61 -16.31
N ASP A 350 -10.96 9.86 -16.72
CA ASP A 350 -12.20 10.26 -17.42
C ASP A 350 -12.30 9.65 -18.82
N SER A 351 -11.19 9.58 -19.54
CA SER A 351 -11.09 8.85 -20.81
C SER A 351 -11.44 7.37 -20.64
N GLN A 352 -10.79 6.70 -19.68
CA GLN A 352 -11.04 5.29 -19.36
C GLN A 352 -12.49 5.05 -18.91
N TYR A 353 -13.05 5.94 -18.08
CA TYR A 353 -14.44 5.86 -17.64
C TYR A 353 -15.42 5.96 -18.82
N GLY A 354 -15.13 6.84 -19.79
CA GLY A 354 -15.87 6.93 -21.06
C GLY A 354 -15.85 5.60 -21.83
N GLN A 355 -14.68 4.96 -21.94
CA GLN A 355 -14.52 3.66 -22.61
C GLN A 355 -15.26 2.53 -21.87
N VAL A 356 -15.15 2.47 -20.54
CA VAL A 356 -15.88 1.52 -19.68
C VAL A 356 -17.39 1.68 -19.87
N LYS A 357 -17.89 2.91 -19.93
CA LYS A 357 -19.32 3.19 -20.12
C LYS A 357 -19.82 2.77 -21.50
N ALA A 358 -19.02 3.03 -22.55
CA ALA A 358 -19.34 2.59 -23.91
C ALA A 358 -19.37 1.05 -24.02
N GLN A 359 -18.36 0.38 -23.47
CA GLN A 359 -18.28 -1.09 -23.47
C GLN A 359 -19.39 -1.72 -22.61
N ALA A 360 -19.76 -1.09 -21.47
CA ALA A 360 -20.89 -1.52 -20.66
C ALA A 360 -22.22 -1.47 -21.43
N ALA A 361 -22.42 -0.45 -22.28
CA ALA A 361 -23.62 -0.34 -23.10
C ALA A 361 -23.72 -1.46 -24.14
N LEU A 362 -22.60 -1.86 -24.76
CA LEU A 362 -22.54 -3.01 -25.67
C LEU A 362 -22.89 -4.31 -24.95
N LEU A 363 -22.31 -4.53 -23.77
CA LEU A 363 -22.59 -5.69 -22.93
C LEU A 363 -24.06 -5.75 -22.50
N THR A 364 -24.63 -4.60 -22.10
CA THR A 364 -26.05 -4.45 -21.79
C THR A 364 -26.92 -4.87 -22.96
N ARG A 365 -26.67 -4.34 -24.16
CA ARG A 365 -27.47 -4.64 -25.35
C ARG A 365 -27.47 -6.13 -25.68
N SER A 366 -26.27 -6.73 -25.70
CA SER A 366 -26.08 -8.16 -25.94
C SER A 366 -26.86 -9.02 -24.92
N ARG A 367 -26.79 -8.68 -23.63
CA ARG A 367 -27.56 -9.37 -22.57
C ARG A 367 -29.06 -9.16 -22.68
N THR A 368 -29.53 -7.98 -23.09
CA THR A 368 -30.97 -7.72 -23.29
C THR A 368 -31.53 -8.57 -24.42
N GLU A 369 -30.79 -8.74 -25.52
CA GLU A 369 -31.17 -9.59 -26.64
C GLU A 369 -31.23 -11.07 -26.21
N ALA A 370 -30.21 -11.55 -25.48
CA ALA A 370 -30.18 -12.90 -24.94
C ALA A 370 -31.29 -13.16 -23.91
N ALA A 371 -31.59 -12.19 -23.05
CA ALA A 371 -32.67 -12.28 -22.07
C ALA A 371 -34.03 -12.50 -22.76
N ARG A 372 -34.33 -11.73 -23.81
CA ARG A 372 -35.58 -11.87 -24.58
C ARG A 372 -35.69 -13.24 -25.27
N GLU A 373 -34.58 -13.75 -25.78
CA GLU A 373 -34.57 -15.07 -26.40
C GLU A 373 -34.74 -16.18 -25.35
N ALA A 374 -34.08 -16.06 -24.19
CA ALA A 374 -34.27 -16.96 -23.06
C ALA A 374 -35.73 -16.98 -22.57
N GLU A 375 -36.37 -15.80 -22.47
CA GLU A 375 -37.79 -15.67 -22.15
C GLU A 375 -38.69 -16.46 -23.11
N ARG A 376 -38.42 -16.35 -24.41
CA ARG A 376 -39.19 -17.04 -25.45
C ARG A 376 -38.98 -18.56 -25.40
N GLN A 377 -37.73 -19.01 -25.34
CA GLN A 377 -37.42 -20.45 -25.36
C GLN A 377 -37.90 -21.17 -24.11
N LEU A 378 -37.76 -20.54 -22.94
CA LEU A 378 -38.22 -21.13 -21.69
C LEU A 378 -39.75 -21.21 -21.65
N ALA A 379 -40.46 -20.16 -22.10
CA ALA A 379 -41.91 -20.20 -22.22
C ALA A 379 -42.38 -21.34 -23.13
N ALA A 380 -41.74 -21.54 -24.29
CA ALA A 380 -42.09 -22.62 -25.21
C ALA A 380 -41.88 -24.02 -24.62
N ARG A 381 -40.84 -24.21 -23.80
CA ARG A 381 -40.53 -25.51 -23.17
C ARG A 381 -41.35 -25.80 -21.91
N LEU A 382 -41.89 -24.78 -21.23
CA LEU A 382 -42.70 -24.96 -20.02
C LEU A 382 -44.16 -25.39 -20.32
N VAL A 383 -44.69 -25.06 -21.49
CA VAL A 383 -46.03 -25.49 -21.93
C VAL A 383 -46.18 -27.03 -21.96
N PRO A 384 -45.31 -27.82 -22.62
CA PRO A 384 -45.44 -29.27 -22.65
C PRO A 384 -45.19 -29.94 -21.30
N LEU A 385 -44.57 -29.24 -20.34
CA LEU A 385 -44.36 -29.71 -18.97
C LEU A 385 -45.56 -29.47 -18.04
N GLY A 386 -46.73 -29.12 -18.61
CA GLY A 386 -47.96 -28.90 -17.85
C GLY A 386 -48.01 -27.56 -17.11
N MET A 387 -47.15 -26.61 -17.46
CA MET A 387 -47.05 -25.28 -16.82
C MET A 387 -47.37 -24.12 -17.80
N PRO A 388 -48.55 -24.10 -18.47
CA PRO A 388 -48.84 -23.14 -19.54
C PRO A 388 -48.98 -21.68 -19.07
N ASN A 389 -49.23 -21.46 -17.77
CA ASN A 389 -49.48 -20.13 -17.20
C ASN A 389 -48.27 -19.52 -16.48
N VAL A 390 -47.11 -20.18 -16.52
CA VAL A 390 -45.88 -19.66 -15.91
C VAL A 390 -45.28 -18.59 -16.83
N ARG A 391 -45.03 -17.41 -16.28
CA ARG A 391 -44.26 -16.35 -16.97
C ARG A 391 -42.87 -16.30 -16.39
N PHE A 392 -41.88 -16.48 -17.25
CA PHE A 392 -40.49 -16.17 -16.94
C PHE A 392 -40.16 -14.80 -17.51
N GLN A 393 -39.59 -13.94 -16.68
CA GLN A 393 -39.17 -12.60 -17.05
C GLN A 393 -37.81 -12.28 -16.46
N VAL A 394 -36.96 -11.63 -17.23
CA VAL A 394 -35.65 -11.17 -16.81
C VAL A 394 -35.73 -9.66 -16.54
N GLU A 395 -35.65 -9.28 -15.26
CA GLU A 395 -35.65 -7.89 -14.84
C GLU A 395 -34.25 -7.28 -14.92
N MET A 396 -34.19 -6.04 -15.39
CA MET A 396 -32.99 -5.21 -15.45
C MET A 396 -33.06 -4.08 -14.42
N GLY A 397 -32.08 -4.01 -13.52
CA GLY A 397 -31.89 -2.91 -12.58
C GLY A 397 -30.61 -2.14 -12.88
N LEU A 398 -30.72 -0.83 -13.16
CA LEU A 398 -29.55 -0.01 -13.43
C LEU A 398 -28.79 0.30 -12.13
N ARG A 399 -27.47 0.10 -12.12
CA ARG A 399 -26.60 0.52 -11.01
C ARG A 399 -26.09 1.95 -11.25
N LYS A 400 -25.90 2.70 -10.17
CA LYS A 400 -25.33 4.06 -10.23
C LYS A 400 -23.92 4.02 -10.83
N GLU A 401 -23.09 3.10 -10.35
CA GLU A 401 -21.71 2.89 -10.81
C GLU A 401 -21.53 1.56 -11.58
N PRO A 402 -20.59 1.51 -12.52
CA PRO A 402 -20.16 0.26 -13.15
C PRO A 402 -19.54 -0.69 -12.11
N ALA A 403 -19.91 -1.96 -12.15
CA ALA A 403 -19.28 -3.02 -11.34
C ALA A 403 -18.42 -3.94 -12.22
N CYS A 404 -17.58 -4.78 -11.63
CA CYS A 404 -16.71 -5.72 -12.36
C CYS A 404 -17.44 -6.63 -13.37
N ARG A 405 -18.76 -6.83 -13.21
CA ARG A 405 -19.61 -7.64 -14.10
C ARG A 405 -20.56 -6.80 -14.97
N GLY A 406 -20.41 -5.48 -14.99
CA GLY A 406 -21.23 -4.54 -15.76
C GLY A 406 -22.01 -3.57 -14.89
N ARG A 407 -22.76 -2.68 -15.56
CA ARG A 407 -23.55 -1.60 -14.92
C ARG A 407 -24.99 -2.00 -14.58
N ILE A 408 -25.42 -3.20 -14.98
CA ILE A 408 -26.80 -3.65 -14.80
C ILE A 408 -26.82 -4.87 -13.89
N ARG A 409 -27.74 -4.83 -12.94
CA ARG A 409 -28.19 -5.96 -12.14
C ARG A 409 -29.26 -6.72 -12.90
N TRP A 410 -29.10 -8.03 -13.01
CA TRP A 410 -30.04 -8.91 -13.69
C TRP A 410 -30.73 -9.79 -12.66
N ARG A 411 -32.03 -10.03 -12.84
CA ARG A 411 -32.79 -10.91 -11.96
C ARG A 411 -33.77 -11.75 -12.76
N PHE A 412 -33.75 -13.06 -12.52
CA PHE A 412 -34.75 -13.97 -13.07
C PHE A 412 -35.99 -14.00 -12.17
N CYS A 413 -37.16 -13.75 -12.77
CA CYS A 413 -38.45 -13.75 -12.10
C CYS A 413 -39.34 -14.83 -12.72
N PHE A 414 -39.91 -15.68 -11.87
CA PHE A 414 -40.90 -16.69 -12.25
C PHE A 414 -42.24 -16.33 -11.61
N LEU A 415 -43.27 -16.10 -12.40
CA LEU A 415 -44.62 -15.79 -11.93
C LEU A 415 -45.58 -16.95 -12.26
N PRO A 416 -46.18 -17.58 -11.23
CA PRO A 416 -47.27 -18.51 -11.43
C PRO A 416 -48.60 -17.73 -11.55
N THR A 417 -49.18 -17.68 -12.75
CA THR A 417 -50.54 -17.16 -13.06
C THR A 417 -50.83 -15.65 -12.91
N ARG A 418 -51.95 -15.24 -13.52
CA ARG A 418 -52.20 -13.95 -14.20
C ARG A 418 -52.60 -12.77 -13.32
N THR A 419 -52.39 -12.81 -12.00
CA THR A 419 -52.85 -11.72 -11.12
C THR A 419 -51.88 -11.49 -9.96
N VAL A 420 -51.43 -10.24 -9.84
CA VAL A 420 -50.61 -9.65 -8.77
C VAL A 420 -49.09 -9.89 -8.88
N CYS A 421 -48.38 -8.78 -9.02
CA CYS A 421 -46.94 -8.67 -8.81
C CYS A 421 -46.63 -8.97 -7.33
N CYS A 422 -46.45 -10.25 -6.99
CA CYS A 422 -45.92 -10.63 -5.69
C CYS A 422 -44.41 -10.48 -5.76
N ARG A 423 -43.89 -9.40 -5.14
CA ARG A 423 -42.52 -9.35 -4.63
C ARG A 423 -42.26 -10.68 -3.93
N ILE A 424 -41.20 -11.39 -4.31
CA ILE A 424 -40.72 -12.54 -3.55
C ILE A 424 -40.11 -12.02 -2.25
N SER A 425 -40.98 -11.67 -1.31
CA SER A 425 -40.83 -11.97 0.10
C SER A 425 -41.80 -13.12 0.33
N LEU A 426 -41.34 -14.26 0.85
CA LEU A 426 -42.22 -15.35 1.27
C LEU A 426 -42.93 -14.95 2.57
N PRO A 427 -44.27 -14.77 2.56
CA PRO A 427 -45.07 -15.14 3.72
C PRO A 427 -46.19 -16.09 3.29
N TRP A 428 -45.85 -17.35 3.05
CA TRP A 428 -46.81 -18.46 3.04
C TRP A 428 -46.32 -19.56 3.99
N LEU A 429 -46.21 -19.18 5.26
CA LEU A 429 -46.10 -20.08 6.41
C LEU A 429 -47.08 -19.59 7.46
N ARG A 430 -48.37 -19.85 7.26
CA ARG A 430 -49.41 -19.89 8.30
C ARG A 430 -50.70 -20.52 7.74
N GLY A 431 -50.97 -21.76 8.16
CA GLY A 431 -52.34 -22.20 8.44
C GLY A 431 -52.91 -23.38 7.64
N ALA A 432 -53.17 -24.47 8.37
CA ALA A 432 -54.20 -25.51 8.17
C ALA A 432 -53.94 -26.65 7.16
N ARG A 433 -53.40 -27.77 7.64
CA ARG A 433 -54.17 -28.86 8.28
C ARG A 433 -53.30 -29.64 9.25
#